data_AF-A0A838SJE2-F1
#
_entry.id   AF-A0A838SJE2-F1
#
_cell.length_a   1.000
_cell.length_b   1.000
_cell.length_c   1.000
_cell.angle_alpha   90.00
_cell.angle_beta   90.00
_cell.angle_gamma   90.00
#
_symmetry.space_group_name_H-M   'P 1'
#
loop_
_entity.id
_entity.type
_entity.pdbx_description
1 polymer ?
#
loop_
_entity_poly.entity_id
_entity_poly.type
_entity_poly.pdbx_seq_one_letter_code
_entity_poly.pdbx_strand_id
1 'polypeptide(L)'
;LVEMLSDEVGDVRQRAYEALIKIGAPCVPDVIPFLVSEEDDLRQSATEILRKIGKPAVEPLALALGEADEKLQKRIMKVLDRMGYKRK
;
A
#
# COMPACT_ATOMS: atom_id res chain seq x y z
N LEU A 1 13.42 -0.99 -0.43
CA LEU A 1 12.60 -1.04 -1.67
C LEU A 1 11.50 -0.01 -1.67
N VAL A 2 10.74 0.14 -0.58
CA VAL A 2 9.63 1.11 -0.53
C VAL A 2 10.11 2.56 -0.67
N GLU A 3 11.27 2.90 -0.09
CA GLU A 3 11.91 4.22 -0.28
C GLU A 3 12.24 4.57 -1.74
N MET A 4 12.48 3.56 -2.59
CA MET A 4 12.82 3.75 -4.00
C MET A 4 11.59 4.15 -4.85
N LEU A 5 10.39 4.16 -4.26
CA LEU A 5 9.18 4.69 -4.90
C LEU A 5 9.20 6.21 -5.05
N SER A 6 10.07 6.92 -4.31
CA SER A 6 10.28 8.37 -4.40
C SER A 6 11.62 8.74 -5.06
N ASP A 7 12.29 7.78 -5.69
CA ASP A 7 13.57 8.04 -6.37
C ASP A 7 13.38 9.03 -7.53
N GLU A 8 14.32 9.93 -7.77
CA GLU A 8 14.24 10.92 -8.85
C GLU A 8 14.22 10.25 -10.24
N VAL A 9 14.87 9.09 -10.37
CA VAL A 9 14.97 8.31 -11.60
C VAL A 9 13.71 7.48 -11.80
N GLY A 10 12.94 7.78 -12.85
CA GLY A 10 11.67 7.09 -13.16
C GLY A 10 11.80 5.57 -13.30
N ASP A 11 12.88 5.09 -13.91
CA ASP A 11 13.15 3.66 -14.08
C ASP A 11 13.35 2.94 -12.73
N VAL A 12 13.95 3.62 -11.74
CA VAL A 12 14.14 3.07 -10.39
C VAL A 12 12.79 2.95 -9.69
N ARG A 13 11.95 3.99 -9.76
CA ARG A 13 10.59 3.96 -9.20
C ARG A 13 9.76 2.82 -9.78
N GLN A 14 9.77 2.66 -11.10
CA GLN A 14 9.01 1.62 -11.79
C GLN A 14 9.48 0.21 -11.38
N ARG A 15 10.79 -0.02 -11.30
CA ARG A 15 11.34 -1.30 -10.84
C ARG A 15 10.98 -1.60 -9.40
N ALA A 16 11.03 -0.60 -8.52
CA ALA A 16 10.62 -0.75 -7.13
C ALA A 16 9.13 -1.12 -7.03
N TYR A 17 8.27 -0.42 -7.77
CA TYR A 17 6.84 -0.69 -7.85
C TYR A 17 6.55 -2.14 -8.28
N GLU A 18 7.18 -2.60 -9.37
CA GLU A 18 7.02 -3.96 -9.87
C GLU A 18 7.57 -5.03 -8.92
N ALA A 19 8.71 -4.75 -8.29
CA ALA A 19 9.32 -5.67 -7.33
C ALA A 19 8.42 -5.87 -6.10
N LEU A 20 7.84 -4.80 -5.55
CA LEU A 20 6.93 -4.89 -4.41
C LEU A 20 5.68 -5.71 -4.73
N ILE A 21 5.10 -5.54 -5.93
CA ILE A 21 3.95 -6.34 -6.36
C ILE A 21 4.33 -7.82 -6.51
N LYS A 22 5.52 -8.11 -7.05
CA LYS A 22 6.03 -9.48 -7.18
C LYS A 22 6.33 -10.14 -5.84
N ILE A 23 6.79 -9.37 -4.85
CA ILE A 23 6.99 -9.85 -3.48
C ILE A 23 5.65 -10.26 -2.86
N GLY A 24 4.62 -9.43 -3.03
CA GLY A 24 3.27 -9.76 -2.56
C GLY A 24 3.07 -9.47 -1.07
N ALA A 25 2.37 -10.36 -0.36
CA ALA A 25 1.99 -10.17 1.05
C ALA A 25 3.13 -9.72 1.99
N PRO A 26 4.37 -10.23 1.88
CA PRO A 26 5.44 -9.87 2.80
C PRO A 26 5.80 -8.39 2.83
N CYS A 27 5.61 -7.63 1.73
CA CYS A 27 5.92 -6.20 1.71
C CYS A 27 4.75 -5.32 2.15
N VAL A 28 3.56 -5.89 2.39
CA VAL A 28 2.35 -5.11 2.70
C VAL A 28 2.52 -4.27 3.97
N PRO A 29 3.04 -4.80 5.11
CA PRO A 29 3.27 -4.00 6.30
C PRO A 29 4.15 -2.77 6.05
N ASP A 30 5.17 -2.92 5.21
CA ASP A 30 6.10 -1.83 4.88
C ASP A 30 5.47 -0.78 3.96
N VAL A 31 4.46 -1.15 3.16
CA VAL A 31 3.78 -0.23 2.22
C VAL A 31 2.65 0.56 2.91
N ILE A 32 2.07 0.03 4.00
CA ILE A 32 0.93 0.65 4.70
C ILE A 32 1.21 2.08 5.19
N PRO A 33 2.36 2.40 5.83
CA PRO A 33 2.65 3.77 6.28
C PRO A 33 2.59 4.82 5.15
N PHE A 34 2.90 4.40 3.92
CA PHE A 34 2.91 5.29 2.76
C PHE A 34 1.50 5.67 2.26
N LEU A 35 0.45 5.01 2.75
CA LEU A 35 -0.94 5.41 2.47
C LEU A 35 -1.31 6.79 3.02
N VAL A 36 -0.54 7.32 3.96
CA VAL A 36 -0.70 8.66 4.53
C VAL A 36 0.43 9.62 4.19
N SER A 37 1.32 9.23 3.25
CA SER A 37 2.41 10.08 2.78
C SER A 37 1.90 11.44 2.28
N GLU A 38 2.67 12.48 2.55
CA GLU A 38 2.44 13.83 2.03
C GLU A 38 2.73 13.91 0.53
N GLU A 39 3.63 13.06 0.03
CA GLU A 39 3.88 12.92 -1.40
C GLU A 39 2.70 12.20 -2.06
N ASP A 40 2.00 12.93 -2.91
CA ASP A 40 0.81 12.43 -3.62
C ASP A 40 1.11 11.21 -4.49
N ASP A 41 2.24 11.22 -5.20
CA ASP A 41 2.69 10.12 -6.06
C ASP A 41 3.02 8.86 -5.27
N LEU A 42 3.71 9.02 -4.14
CA LEU A 42 4.05 7.91 -3.24
C LEU A 42 2.80 7.27 -2.63
N ARG A 43 1.85 8.12 -2.21
CA ARG A 43 0.57 7.68 -1.66
C ARG A 43 -0.30 6.94 -2.69
N GLN A 44 -0.31 7.41 -3.94
CA GLN A 44 -0.98 6.73 -5.05
C GLN A 44 -0.31 5.40 -5.38
N SER A 45 1.03 5.38 -5.42
CA SER A 45 1.81 4.17 -5.67
C SER A 45 1.55 3.10 -4.61
N ALA A 46 1.58 3.46 -3.33
CA ALA A 46 1.25 2.55 -2.23
C ALA A 46 -0.16 1.96 -2.37
N THR A 47 -1.15 2.81 -2.69
CA THR A 47 -2.54 2.38 -2.93
C THR A 47 -2.63 1.36 -4.06
N GLU A 48 -1.96 1.62 -5.19
CA GLU A 48 -2.01 0.74 -6.36
C GLU A 48 -1.21 -0.56 -6.15
N ILE A 49 -0.08 -0.52 -5.45
CA ILE A 49 0.69 -1.71 -5.08
C ILE A 49 -0.19 -2.65 -4.27
N LEU A 50 -0.82 -2.16 -3.20
CA LEU A 50 -1.68 -2.97 -2.33
C LEU A 50 -2.87 -3.55 -3.09
N ARG A 51 -3.48 -2.76 -3.99
CA ARG A 51 -4.58 -3.21 -4.85
C ARG A 51 -4.14 -4.31 -5.83
N LYS A 52 -2.94 -4.19 -6.41
CA LYS A 52 -2.37 -5.18 -7.35
C LYS A 52 -1.90 -6.44 -6.65
N ILE A 53 -1.42 -6.36 -5.41
CA ILE A 53 -1.14 -7.54 -4.58
C ILE A 53 -2.44 -8.33 -4.38
N GLY A 54 -3.57 -7.65 -4.16
CA GLY A 54 -4.89 -8.28 -4.11
C GLY A 54 -5.15 -8.98 -2.79
N LYS A 55 -5.86 -10.13 -2.81
CA LYS A 55 -6.30 -10.86 -1.62
C LYS A 55 -5.23 -11.04 -0.52
N PRO A 56 -3.94 -11.32 -0.83
CA PRO A 56 -2.90 -11.44 0.20
C PRO A 56 -2.62 -10.16 1.01
N ALA A 57 -3.02 -8.98 0.51
CA ALA A 57 -2.88 -7.73 1.28
C ALA A 57 -4.03 -7.50 2.28
N VAL A 58 -5.14 -8.24 2.18
CA VAL A 58 -6.34 -8.01 3.00
C VAL A 58 -6.08 -8.25 4.48
N GLU A 59 -5.43 -9.37 4.83
CA GLU A 59 -5.18 -9.73 6.23
C GLU A 59 -4.22 -8.74 6.92
N PRO A 60 -3.05 -8.40 6.34
CA PRO A 60 -2.20 -7.36 6.90
C PRO A 60 -2.87 -5.99 7.01
N LEU A 61 -3.70 -5.60 6.02
CA LEU A 61 -4.47 -4.36 6.07
C LEU A 61 -5.51 -4.38 7.19
N ALA A 62 -6.19 -5.50 7.41
CA ALA A 62 -7.17 -5.66 8.48
C ALA A 62 -6.53 -5.59 9.87
N LEU A 63 -5.31 -6.12 10.03
CA LEU A 63 -4.52 -6.00 11.26
C LEU A 63 -4.10 -4.55 11.50
N ALA A 64 -3.49 -3.90 10.50
CA ALA A 64 -3.06 -2.51 10.61
C ALA A 64 -4.23 -1.55 10.88
N LEU A 65 -5.43 -1.87 10.41
CA LEU A 65 -6.64 -1.09 10.69
C LEU A 65 -6.99 -1.03 12.18
N GLY A 66 -6.60 -2.04 12.97
CA GLY A 66 -6.83 -2.06 14.43
C GLY A 66 -5.84 -1.20 15.23
N GLU A 67 -4.64 -0.96 14.68
CA GLU A 67 -3.55 -0.24 15.35
C GLU A 67 -3.35 1.19 14.79
N ALA A 68 -3.97 1.49 13.65
CA ALA A 68 -3.83 2.74 12.93
C ALA A 68 -4.58 3.92 13.58
N ASP A 69 -4.06 5.13 13.35
CA ASP A 69 -4.75 6.39 13.65
C ASP A 69 -5.92 6.66 12.69
N GLU A 70 -6.75 7.67 12.98
CA GLU A 70 -7.95 7.96 12.18
C GLU A 70 -7.63 8.24 10.70
N LYS A 71 -6.48 8.87 10.41
CA LYS A 71 -6.07 9.23 9.05
C LYS A 71 -5.72 7.97 8.26
N LEU A 72 -4.91 7.09 8.85
CA LEU A 72 -4.48 5.84 8.25
C LEU A 72 -5.64 4.84 8.16
N GLN A 73 -6.51 4.77 9.17
CA GLN A 73 -7.74 3.96 9.12
C GLN A 73 -8.61 4.31 7.91
N LYS A 74 -8.88 5.60 7.68
CA LYS A 74 -9.66 6.05 6.50
C LYS A 74 -9.01 5.62 5.18
N ARG A 75 -7.68 5.65 5.11
CA ARG A 75 -6.94 5.25 3.91
C ARG A 75 -6.97 3.74 3.70
N ILE A 76 -6.72 2.96 4.74
CA ILE A 76 -6.80 1.49 4.71
C ILE A 76 -8.20 1.05 4.30
N MET A 77 -9.26 1.64 4.88
CA MET A 77 -10.65 1.35 4.51
C MET A 77 -10.91 1.63 3.03
N LYS A 78 -10.43 2.77 2.51
CA LYS A 78 -10.57 3.10 1.08
C LYS A 78 -9.87 2.09 0.17
N VAL A 79 -8.71 1.56 0.57
CA VAL A 79 -8.00 0.51 -0.18
C VAL A 79 -8.82 -0.78 -0.15
N LEU A 80 -9.27 -1.21 1.02
CA LEU A 80 -10.08 -2.42 1.20
C LEU A 80 -11.41 -2.35 0.41
N ASP A 81 -12.10 -1.21 0.44
CA ASP A 81 -13.32 -0.98 -0.35
C ASP A 81 -13.06 -1.13 -1.86
N ARG A 82 -11.95 -0.56 -2.35
CA ARG A 82 -11.52 -0.69 -3.77
C ARG A 82 -11.15 -2.12 -4.14
N MET A 83 -10.76 -2.93 -3.17
CA MET A 83 -10.50 -4.36 -3.35
C MET A 83 -11.78 -5.20 -3.24
N GLY A 84 -12.94 -4.59 -2.99
CA GLY A 84 -14.21 -5.29 -2.79
C GLY A 84 -14.30 -6.02 -1.45
N TYR A 85 -13.41 -5.72 -0.50
CA TYR A 85 -13.45 -6.29 0.83
C TYR A 85 -14.53 -5.58 1.66
N LYS A 86 -15.62 -6.29 1.93
CA LYS A 86 -16.63 -5.85 2.89
C LYS A 86 -16.32 -6.53 4.23
N ARG A 87 -16.07 -5.74 5.29
CA ARG A 87 -16.16 -6.27 6.65
C ARG A 87 -17.56 -6.86 6.81
N LYS A 88 -17.63 -8.16 7.13
CA LYS A 88 -18.85 -8.81 7.61
C LYS A 88 -19.12 -8.41 9.04
#